data_AF-A0A2W6S3N6-F1
#
_entry.id   AF-A0A2W6S3N6-F1
#
_cell.length_a   1.000
_cell.length_b   1.000
_cell.length_c   1.000
_cell.angle_alpha   90.00
_cell.angle_beta   90.00
_cell.angle_gamma   90.00
#
_symmetry.space_group_name_H-M   'P 1'
#
loop_
_entity.id
_entity.type
_entity.pdbx_description
1 polymer ?
#
loop_
_entity_poly.entity_id
_entity_poly.type
_entity_poly.pdbx_seq_one_letter_code
_entity_poly.pdbx_strand_id
1 'polypeptide(L)'
;SGFWHQFAMTAHSPVGLNPEEFGVTPIKQEILFANNDIDFTDKTGIDHGKFSFGLKKSLFNYMHGINFELPLQEWFDFRIPKTTIHPDHIHDCLLESNDFKFKGNSKVVFLTKNVIAENRVKTKKKYIYPYTQLTFHLKTNIVTVDMDQEQAEWLIRILEENFIGQSQTITLQQLKKNFEEKFEDFELFWFSKPIQQLKENGVILSL
;
A
#
# COMPACT_ATOMS: atom_id res chain seq x y z
N SER A 1 -13.95 4.93 -12.54
CA SER A 1 -13.93 6.07 -13.48
C SER A 1 -13.14 7.20 -12.83
N GLY A 2 -12.28 7.90 -13.57
CA GLY A 2 -11.47 9.01 -13.05
C GLY A 2 -12.16 10.37 -13.13
N PHE A 3 -13.49 10.40 -13.20
CA PHE A 3 -14.28 11.60 -13.39
C PHE A 3 -15.54 11.56 -12.53
N TRP A 4 -15.87 12.73 -11.98
CA TRP A 4 -17.00 12.92 -11.08
C TRP A 4 -18.27 13.17 -11.88
N HIS A 5 -19.37 12.54 -11.45
CA HIS A 5 -20.69 12.77 -12.02
C HIS A 5 -21.62 13.31 -10.96
N GLN A 6 -22.78 13.80 -11.41
CA GLN A 6 -23.84 14.15 -10.50
C GLN A 6 -24.26 12.90 -9.73
N PHE A 7 -24.57 13.08 -8.45
CA PHE A 7 -25.06 12.00 -7.62
C PHE A 7 -26.36 11.42 -8.22
N ALA A 8 -26.40 10.10 -8.33
CA ALA A 8 -27.53 9.35 -8.85
C ALA A 8 -27.76 8.12 -7.95
N MET A 9 -29.02 7.82 -7.66
CA MET A 9 -29.40 6.62 -6.92
C MET A 9 -29.68 5.50 -7.91
N THR A 10 -28.94 4.40 -7.82
CA THR A 10 -29.18 3.24 -8.66
C THR A 10 -29.74 2.08 -7.83
N ALA A 11 -30.73 1.37 -8.36
CA ALA A 11 -31.54 0.40 -7.62
C ALA A 11 -30.75 -0.70 -6.90
N HIS A 12 -29.63 -1.13 -7.47
CA HIS A 12 -28.83 -2.24 -6.97
C HIS A 12 -27.53 -1.83 -6.27
N SER A 13 -27.26 -0.53 -6.17
CA SER A 13 -26.09 -0.02 -5.45
C SER A 13 -26.36 0.06 -3.94
N PRO A 14 -25.33 0.22 -3.09
CA PRO A 14 -25.50 0.45 -1.66
C PRO A 14 -26.47 1.60 -1.35
N VAL A 15 -26.48 2.66 -2.16
CA VAL A 15 -27.41 3.78 -2.00
C VAL A 15 -28.85 3.44 -2.39
N GLY A 16 -29.07 2.56 -3.37
CA GLY A 16 -30.43 2.08 -3.70
C GLY A 16 -30.96 1.08 -2.68
N LEU A 17 -30.08 0.24 -2.10
CA LEU A 17 -30.42 -0.77 -1.11
C LEU A 17 -30.68 -0.15 0.28
N ASN A 18 -29.85 0.80 0.70
CA ASN A 18 -29.92 1.47 2.01
C ASN A 18 -29.94 3.00 1.86
N PRO A 19 -30.94 3.61 1.21
CA PRO A 19 -30.97 5.04 0.90
C PRO A 19 -30.91 5.95 2.13
N GLU A 20 -31.42 5.48 3.28
CA GLU A 20 -31.43 6.24 4.52
C GLU A 20 -30.03 6.52 5.08
N GLU A 21 -29.06 5.63 4.88
CA GLU A 21 -27.66 5.83 5.29
C GLU A 21 -27.00 7.01 4.56
N PHE A 22 -27.54 7.36 3.38
CA PHE A 22 -27.06 8.44 2.53
C PHE A 22 -27.95 9.69 2.60
N GLY A 23 -28.93 9.73 3.51
CA GLY A 23 -29.81 10.88 3.70
C GLY A 23 -30.82 11.10 2.57
N VAL A 24 -31.03 10.12 1.69
CA VAL A 24 -31.93 10.21 0.54
C VAL A 24 -33.15 9.30 0.72
N THR A 25 -34.23 9.58 0.00
CA THR A 25 -35.45 8.77 0.02
C THR A 25 -35.93 8.53 -1.40
N PRO A 26 -36.04 7.26 -1.82
CA PRO A 26 -36.46 6.93 -3.18
C PRO A 26 -37.93 7.33 -3.39
N ILE A 27 -38.20 7.92 -4.55
CA ILE A 27 -39.54 8.14 -5.06
C ILE A 27 -39.97 6.84 -5.73
N LYS A 28 -40.93 6.16 -5.12
CA LYS A 28 -41.44 4.89 -5.65
C LYS A 28 -42.21 5.14 -6.95
N GLN A 29 -41.65 4.69 -8.07
CA GLN A 29 -42.30 4.66 -9.37
C GLN A 29 -42.49 3.21 -9.82
N GLU A 30 -43.44 2.98 -10.73
CA GLU A 30 -43.60 1.68 -11.36
C GLU A 30 -42.36 1.37 -12.21
N ILE A 31 -41.70 0.24 -11.93
CA ILE A 31 -40.45 -0.13 -12.59
C ILE A 31 -40.79 -0.78 -13.93
N LEU A 32 -40.44 -0.11 -15.03
CA LEU A 32 -40.42 -0.69 -16.38
C LEU A 32 -39.05 -1.36 -16.65
N PHE A 33 -38.98 -2.17 -17.71
CA PHE A 33 -37.73 -2.83 -18.09
C PHE A 33 -36.58 -1.81 -18.27
N ALA A 34 -35.40 -2.13 -17.71
CA ALA A 34 -34.17 -1.33 -17.75
C ALA A 34 -34.19 0.01 -16.97
N ASN A 35 -35.02 0.15 -15.94
CA ASN A 35 -35.01 1.34 -15.07
C ASN A 35 -34.05 1.16 -13.88
N ASN A 36 -32.76 1.43 -14.09
CA ASN A 36 -31.72 1.29 -13.06
C ASN A 36 -31.61 2.50 -12.14
N ASP A 37 -31.99 3.68 -12.63
CA ASP A 37 -31.95 4.93 -11.87
C ASP A 37 -33.27 5.14 -11.13
N ILE A 38 -33.16 5.55 -9.87
CA ILE A 38 -34.30 5.81 -9.00
C ILE A 38 -34.30 7.30 -8.68
N ASP A 39 -35.41 7.97 -8.99
CA ASP A 39 -35.64 9.34 -8.53
C ASP A 39 -35.67 9.37 -7.00
N PHE A 40 -35.13 10.42 -6.39
CA PHE A 40 -35.03 10.51 -4.93
C PHE A 40 -35.22 11.93 -4.43
N THR A 41 -35.61 12.06 -3.17
CA THR A 41 -35.58 13.31 -2.42
C THR A 41 -34.44 13.29 -1.41
N ASP A 42 -33.71 14.38 -1.29
CA ASP A 42 -32.60 14.52 -0.35
C ASP A 42 -33.06 15.24 0.94
N LYS A 43 -32.90 14.59 2.09
CA LYS A 43 -33.27 15.15 3.41
C LYS A 43 -32.28 16.21 3.91
N THR A 44 -31.07 16.26 3.35
CA THR A 44 -30.04 17.25 3.70
C THR A 44 -30.30 18.62 3.09
N GLY A 45 -31.23 18.72 2.13
CA GLY A 45 -31.56 19.96 1.43
C GLY A 45 -30.55 20.37 0.35
N ILE A 46 -29.66 19.46 -0.05
CA ILE A 46 -28.71 19.71 -1.13
C ILE A 46 -29.46 19.83 -2.46
N ASP A 47 -29.24 20.94 -3.16
CA ASP A 47 -29.66 21.11 -4.55
C ASP A 47 -28.60 20.51 -5.48
N HIS A 48 -28.79 19.23 -5.81
CA HIS A 48 -27.90 18.47 -6.69
C HIS A 48 -27.74 19.12 -8.07
N GLY A 49 -28.74 19.86 -8.55
CA GLY A 49 -28.72 20.51 -9.86
C GLY A 49 -27.66 21.61 -9.97
N LYS A 50 -27.30 22.25 -8.85
CA LYS A 50 -26.26 23.29 -8.82
C LYS A 50 -24.89 22.79 -9.27
N PHE A 51 -24.60 21.50 -9.11
CA PHE A 51 -23.31 20.92 -9.47
C PHE A 51 -23.25 20.47 -10.93
N SER A 52 -24.39 20.25 -11.60
CA SER A 52 -24.44 19.63 -12.94
C SER A 52 -23.63 20.38 -13.98
N PHE A 53 -23.64 21.72 -13.96
CA PHE A 53 -22.89 22.52 -14.92
C PHE A 53 -21.38 22.34 -14.74
N GLY A 54 -20.87 22.49 -13.51
CA GLY A 54 -19.44 22.33 -13.23
C GLY A 54 -18.93 20.92 -13.50
N LEU A 55 -19.75 19.90 -13.25
CA LEU A 55 -19.42 18.51 -13.56
C LEU A 55 -19.39 18.23 -15.08
N LYS A 56 -20.31 18.82 -15.85
CA LYS A 56 -20.27 18.72 -17.33
C LYS A 56 -19.08 19.47 -17.91
N LYS A 57 -18.85 20.69 -17.44
CA LYS A 57 -17.66 21.50 -17.78
C LYS A 57 -16.40 20.71 -17.46
N SER A 58 -16.39 19.99 -16.34
CA SER A 58 -15.20 19.27 -15.91
C SER A 58 -14.87 18.06 -16.76
N LEU A 59 -15.88 17.27 -17.06
CA LEU A 59 -15.76 16.14 -17.96
C LEU A 59 -15.31 16.59 -19.36
N PHE A 60 -15.89 17.67 -19.88
CA PHE A 60 -15.50 18.21 -21.18
C PHE A 60 -14.01 18.60 -21.23
N ASN A 61 -13.53 19.35 -20.24
CA ASN A 61 -12.13 19.76 -20.14
C ASN A 61 -11.19 18.54 -20.02
N TYR A 62 -11.54 17.57 -19.17
CA TYR A 62 -10.78 16.34 -19.01
C TYR A 62 -10.68 15.54 -20.31
N MET A 63 -11.81 15.35 -21.02
CA MET A 63 -11.86 14.62 -22.29
C MET A 63 -11.02 15.28 -23.40
N HIS A 64 -10.84 16.60 -23.36
CA HIS A 64 -10.06 17.34 -24.36
C HIS A 64 -8.63 17.67 -23.90
N GLY A 65 -8.25 17.31 -22.67
CA GLY A 65 -6.91 17.59 -22.15
C GLY A 65 -6.61 19.07 -21.93
N ILE A 66 -7.62 19.89 -21.64
CA ILE A 66 -7.49 21.36 -21.50
C ILE A 66 -7.89 21.83 -20.10
N ASN A 67 -7.44 23.03 -19.73
CA ASN A 67 -7.91 23.77 -18.56
C ASN A 67 -7.69 23.10 -17.19
N PHE A 68 -6.74 22.17 -17.06
CA PHE A 68 -6.39 21.56 -15.77
C PHE A 68 -5.86 22.55 -14.73
N GLU A 69 -5.27 23.65 -15.19
CA GLU A 69 -4.73 24.72 -14.36
C GLU A 69 -5.82 25.65 -13.80
N LEU A 70 -7.08 25.53 -14.27
CA LEU A 70 -8.15 26.39 -13.78
C LEU A 70 -8.44 26.06 -12.31
N PRO A 71 -8.42 27.05 -11.40
CA PRO A 71 -8.73 26.81 -10.01
C PRO A 71 -10.20 26.37 -9.86
N LEU A 72 -10.49 25.49 -8.88
CA LEU A 72 -11.82 24.88 -8.67
C LEU A 72 -12.96 25.92 -8.64
N GLN A 73 -12.67 27.13 -8.17
CA GLN A 73 -13.59 28.26 -8.09
C GLN A 73 -14.16 28.68 -9.45
N GLU A 74 -13.46 28.41 -10.56
CA GLU A 74 -13.90 28.75 -11.92
C GLU A 74 -14.84 27.70 -12.53
N TRP A 75 -15.06 26.57 -11.84
CA TRP A 75 -15.85 25.45 -12.38
C TRP A 75 -17.32 25.57 -12.02
N PHE A 76 -17.67 26.38 -11.02
CA PHE A 76 -19.04 26.53 -10.53
C PHE A 76 -19.42 28.00 -10.32
N ASP A 77 -20.66 28.36 -10.61
CA ASP A 77 -21.16 29.75 -10.51
C ASP A 77 -21.63 30.13 -9.08
N PHE A 78 -21.18 29.38 -8.07
CA PHE A 78 -21.47 29.63 -6.66
C PHE A 78 -20.20 29.68 -5.83
N ARG A 79 -20.29 30.29 -4.65
CA ARG A 79 -19.13 30.43 -3.76
C ARG A 79 -18.67 29.07 -3.25
N ILE A 80 -17.44 28.70 -3.59
CA ILE A 80 -16.78 27.49 -3.09
C ILE A 80 -15.89 27.84 -1.89
N PRO A 81 -15.88 27.03 -0.82
CA PRO A 81 -14.92 27.16 0.27
C PRO A 81 -13.47 27.12 -0.25
N LYS A 82 -12.55 27.76 0.49
CA LYS A 82 -11.11 27.65 0.17
C LYS A 82 -10.61 26.26 0.55
N THR A 83 -9.69 25.73 -0.27
CA THR A 83 -8.99 24.48 0.03
C THR A 83 -8.24 24.61 1.36
N THR A 84 -8.48 23.68 2.28
CA THR A 84 -7.82 23.61 3.59
C THR A 84 -6.61 22.66 3.59
N ILE A 85 -6.48 21.85 2.55
CA ILE A 85 -5.41 20.87 2.37
C ILE A 85 -4.18 21.57 1.79
N HIS A 86 -2.99 21.24 2.32
CA HIS A 86 -1.72 21.78 1.84
C HIS A 86 -1.45 21.33 0.39
N PRO A 87 -0.87 22.19 -0.49
CA PRO A 87 -0.56 21.83 -1.87
C PRO A 87 0.30 20.57 -2.00
N ASP A 88 1.21 20.36 -1.06
CA ASP A 88 2.12 19.21 -1.05
C ASP A 88 1.55 17.98 -0.34
N HIS A 89 0.28 17.99 0.08
CA HIS A 89 -0.29 16.90 0.88
C HIS A 89 -0.11 15.51 0.25
N ILE A 90 -0.33 15.39 -1.07
CA ILE A 90 -0.12 14.11 -1.77
C ILE A 90 1.36 13.72 -1.78
N HIS A 91 2.25 14.70 -2.00
CA HIS A 91 3.69 14.46 -1.96
C HIS A 91 4.13 13.98 -0.57
N ASP A 92 3.67 14.65 0.48
CA ASP A 92 3.98 14.31 1.87
C ASP A 92 3.45 12.90 2.23
N CYS A 93 2.23 12.54 1.80
CA CYS A 93 1.69 11.20 2.01
C CYS A 93 2.49 10.10 1.27
N LEU A 94 3.14 10.43 0.15
CA LEU A 94 4.03 9.51 -0.56
C LEU A 94 5.42 9.44 0.08
N LEU A 95 5.82 10.48 0.81
CA LEU A 95 7.08 10.54 1.55
C LEU A 95 7.00 9.94 2.95
N GLU A 96 5.80 9.81 3.54
CA GLU A 96 5.61 9.09 4.80
C GLU A 96 6.21 7.69 4.68
N SER A 97 7.36 7.51 5.32
CA SER A 97 8.18 6.31 5.25
C SER A 97 7.37 5.08 5.65
N ASN A 98 7.53 3.98 4.92
CA ASN A 98 7.03 2.64 5.24
C ASN A 98 6.95 2.46 6.76
N ASP A 99 5.74 2.53 7.32
CA ASP A 99 5.55 2.20 8.71
C ASP A 99 6.17 0.82 8.94
N PHE A 100 7.03 0.70 9.95
CA PHE A 100 7.56 -0.57 10.43
C PHE A 100 6.44 -1.38 11.12
N LYS A 101 5.35 -1.65 10.38
CA LYS A 101 4.18 -2.40 10.83
C LYS A 101 4.52 -3.87 10.82
N PHE A 102 4.79 -4.41 12.00
CA PHE A 102 4.93 -5.83 12.20
C PHE A 102 3.56 -6.54 12.03
N LYS A 103 3.40 -7.26 10.92
CA LYS A 103 2.20 -8.08 10.65
C LYS A 103 2.52 -9.54 10.91
N GLY A 104 2.31 -10.01 12.14
CA GLY A 104 2.68 -11.38 12.54
C GLY A 104 2.07 -12.51 11.69
N ASN A 105 0.87 -12.30 11.15
CA ASN A 105 0.18 -13.28 10.29
C ASN A 105 0.68 -13.29 8.84
N SER A 106 1.56 -12.36 8.45
CA SER A 106 2.12 -12.35 7.09
C SER A 106 2.96 -13.58 6.82
N LYS A 107 2.82 -14.13 5.61
CA LYS A 107 3.61 -15.27 5.17
C LYS A 107 4.94 -14.78 4.63
N VAL A 108 6.03 -15.41 5.06
CA VAL A 108 7.38 -15.10 4.57
C VAL A 108 7.78 -16.18 3.56
N VAL A 109 8.23 -15.74 2.38
CA VAL A 109 8.68 -16.61 1.30
C VAL A 109 10.10 -16.23 0.90
N PHE A 110 10.95 -17.23 0.75
CA PHE A 110 12.34 -17.07 0.34
C PHE A 110 12.55 -17.60 -1.09
N LEU A 111 12.98 -16.73 -2.01
CA LEU A 111 13.07 -17.05 -3.44
C LEU A 111 14.43 -17.65 -3.86
N THR A 112 15.41 -17.66 -2.97
CA THR A 112 16.73 -18.23 -3.22
C THR A 112 17.20 -19.02 -2.00
N LYS A 113 17.88 -20.13 -2.27
CA LYS A 113 18.58 -20.95 -1.27
C LYS A 113 20.09 -20.93 -1.43
N ASN A 114 20.58 -20.52 -2.61
CA ASN A 114 22.01 -20.52 -2.90
C ASN A 114 22.59 -19.19 -2.45
N VAL A 115 23.11 -19.20 -1.22
CA VAL A 115 23.80 -18.06 -0.61
C VAL A 115 25.27 -18.43 -0.43
N ILE A 116 26.15 -17.53 -0.87
CA ILE A 116 27.59 -17.65 -0.60
C ILE A 116 27.88 -16.86 0.67
N ALA A 117 28.38 -17.56 1.69
CA ALA A 117 28.72 -16.96 2.98
C ALA A 117 30.24 -16.92 3.16
N GLU A 118 30.77 -15.72 3.41
CA GLU A 118 32.19 -15.52 3.66
C GLU A 118 32.41 -14.81 5.00
N ASN A 119 33.12 -15.48 5.91
CA ASN A 119 33.50 -14.90 7.19
C ASN A 119 34.65 -13.91 6.99
N ARG A 120 34.44 -12.68 7.45
CA ARG A 120 35.39 -11.57 7.31
C ARG A 120 35.53 -10.84 8.64
N VAL A 121 36.58 -10.03 8.74
CA VAL A 121 36.84 -9.18 9.90
C VAL A 121 36.97 -7.74 9.45
N LYS A 122 36.27 -6.83 10.13
CA LYS A 122 36.45 -5.39 9.94
C LYS A 122 37.29 -4.86 11.10
N THR A 123 38.30 -4.07 10.77
CA THR A 123 39.11 -3.35 11.75
C THR A 123 38.68 -1.89 11.74
N LYS A 124 38.06 -1.42 12.83
CA LYS A 124 37.74 0.00 13.01
C LYS A 124 38.41 0.50 14.28
N LYS A 125 39.37 1.41 14.10
CA LYS A 125 40.28 1.86 15.17
C LYS A 125 41.05 0.66 15.77
N LYS A 126 40.78 0.31 17.05
CA LYS A 126 41.37 -0.80 17.83
C LYS A 126 40.45 -2.02 17.96
N TYR A 127 39.23 -1.95 17.46
CA TYR A 127 38.27 -3.05 17.58
C TYR A 127 38.24 -3.87 16.29
N ILE A 128 38.39 -5.17 16.47
CA ILE A 128 38.19 -6.18 15.42
C ILE A 128 36.82 -6.77 15.68
N TYR A 129 35.92 -6.63 14.71
CA TYR A 129 34.61 -7.26 14.79
C TYR A 129 34.47 -8.24 13.61
N PRO A 130 34.21 -9.53 13.91
CA PRO A 130 33.90 -10.51 12.88
C PRO A 130 32.50 -10.25 12.32
N TYR A 131 32.31 -10.57 11.05
CA TYR A 131 31.03 -10.48 10.37
C TYR A 131 31.00 -11.49 9.22
N THR A 132 29.81 -11.82 8.75
CA THR A 132 29.64 -12.67 7.58
C THR A 132 29.06 -11.84 6.44
N GLN A 133 29.72 -11.91 5.29
CA GLN A 133 29.22 -11.36 4.05
C GLN A 133 28.40 -12.44 3.33
N LEU A 134 27.12 -12.15 3.09
CA LEU A 134 26.23 -13.01 2.32
C LEU A 134 26.08 -12.44 0.92
N THR A 135 26.34 -13.28 -0.09
CA THR A 135 26.20 -12.92 -1.50
C THR A 135 25.15 -13.79 -2.17
N PHE A 136 24.17 -13.12 -2.79
CA PHE A 136 23.06 -13.72 -3.52
C PHE A 136 23.18 -13.40 -5.01
N HIS A 137 23.29 -14.43 -5.83
CA HIS A 137 23.28 -14.30 -7.28
C HIS A 137 21.85 -14.42 -7.80
N LEU A 138 21.26 -13.30 -8.17
CA LEU A 138 19.91 -13.24 -8.76
C LEU A 138 20.01 -13.18 -10.29
N LYS A 139 18.89 -13.42 -10.97
CA LYS A 139 18.83 -13.32 -12.45
C LYS A 139 19.08 -11.90 -12.95
N THR A 140 18.75 -10.90 -12.13
CA THR A 140 18.81 -9.48 -12.47
C THR A 140 20.09 -8.80 -12.03
N ASN A 141 20.65 -9.20 -10.88
CA ASN A 141 21.75 -8.54 -10.22
C ASN A 141 22.39 -9.44 -9.15
N ILE A 142 23.48 -8.96 -8.55
CA ILE A 142 24.12 -9.59 -7.38
C ILE A 142 23.83 -8.69 -6.18
N VAL A 143 23.36 -9.30 -5.09
CA VAL A 143 23.07 -8.61 -3.83
C VAL A 143 24.02 -9.10 -2.77
N THR A 144 24.72 -8.18 -2.12
CA THR A 144 25.66 -8.48 -1.05
C THR A 144 25.24 -7.73 0.22
N VAL A 145 25.15 -8.45 1.33
CA VAL A 145 24.81 -7.90 2.64
C VAL A 145 25.79 -8.38 3.70
N ASP A 146 26.12 -7.51 4.64
CA ASP A 146 27.00 -7.81 5.76
C ASP A 146 26.17 -7.83 7.05
N MET A 147 26.31 -8.87 7.86
CA MET A 147 25.66 -8.97 9.17
C MET A 147 26.51 -9.75 10.18
N ASP A 148 26.06 -9.78 11.44
CA ASP A 148 26.70 -10.57 12.50
C ASP A 148 26.77 -12.05 12.11
N GLN A 149 27.82 -12.76 12.53
CA GLN A 149 28.06 -14.14 12.10
C GLN A 149 26.95 -15.08 12.55
N GLU A 150 26.49 -14.96 13.80
CA GLU A 150 25.47 -15.85 14.32
C GLU A 150 24.10 -15.57 13.66
N GLN A 151 23.81 -14.30 13.38
CA GLN A 151 22.61 -13.90 12.65
C GLN A 151 22.65 -14.38 11.19
N ALA A 152 23.81 -14.35 10.54
CA ALA A 152 24.00 -14.87 9.20
C ALA A 152 23.77 -16.39 9.14
N GLU A 153 24.36 -17.14 10.06
CA GLU A 153 24.16 -18.59 10.18
C GLU A 153 22.68 -18.94 10.41
N TRP A 154 22.01 -18.20 11.27
CA TRP A 154 20.57 -18.34 11.49
C TRP A 154 19.78 -18.09 10.22
N LEU A 155 20.07 -17.00 9.49
CA LEU A 155 19.36 -16.65 8.27
C LEU A 155 19.56 -17.69 7.17
N ILE A 156 20.78 -18.20 7.01
CA ILE A 156 21.10 -19.28 6.05
C ILE A 156 20.25 -20.52 6.36
N ARG A 157 20.19 -20.94 7.63
CA ARG A 157 19.35 -22.08 8.05
C ARG A 157 17.88 -21.85 7.71
N ILE A 158 17.34 -20.67 8.03
CA ILE A 158 15.95 -20.33 7.72
C ILE A 158 15.68 -20.36 6.21
N LEU A 159 16.61 -19.85 5.39
CA LEU A 159 16.51 -19.85 3.93
C LEU A 159 16.42 -21.28 3.38
N GLU A 160 17.22 -22.20 3.90
CA GLU A 160 17.20 -23.62 3.50
C GLU A 160 15.89 -24.33 3.91
N GLU A 161 15.44 -24.07 5.13
CA GLU A 161 14.23 -24.68 5.71
C GLU A 161 12.92 -24.13 5.11
N ASN A 162 12.90 -22.91 4.57
CA ASN A 162 11.67 -22.22 4.16
C ASN A 162 11.70 -21.71 2.72
N PHE A 163 12.57 -22.27 1.89
CA PHE A 163 12.63 -21.97 0.45
C PHE A 163 11.30 -22.29 -0.25
N ILE A 164 10.96 -21.53 -1.29
CA ILE A 164 9.70 -21.66 -2.07
C ILE A 164 9.35 -23.08 -2.57
N GLY A 165 10.34 -23.97 -2.65
CA GLY A 165 10.14 -25.38 -3.00
C GLY A 165 9.58 -26.27 -1.86
N GLN A 166 9.39 -25.75 -0.66
CA GLN A 166 8.83 -26.48 0.49
C GLN A 166 7.31 -26.31 0.60
N SER A 167 6.61 -27.35 1.06
CA SER A 167 5.14 -27.41 1.10
C SER A 167 4.49 -26.46 2.12
N GLN A 168 5.26 -25.86 3.04
CA GLN A 168 4.75 -24.98 4.08
C GLN A 168 5.50 -23.64 4.09
N THR A 169 4.74 -22.55 4.15
CA THR A 169 5.26 -21.18 4.29
C THR A 169 5.26 -20.78 5.76
N ILE A 170 6.39 -20.33 6.29
CA ILE A 170 6.49 -19.80 7.66
C ILE A 170 5.79 -18.43 7.78
N THR A 171 5.17 -18.17 8.93
CA THR A 171 4.63 -16.84 9.24
C THR A 171 5.67 -15.96 9.89
N LEU A 172 5.50 -14.65 9.78
CA LEU A 172 6.42 -13.70 10.41
C LEU A 172 6.44 -13.84 11.94
N GLN A 173 5.32 -14.21 12.57
CA GLN A 173 5.25 -14.52 14.00
C GLN A 173 6.06 -15.76 14.38
N GLN A 174 6.01 -16.82 13.56
CA GLN A 174 6.81 -18.04 13.78
C GLN A 174 8.31 -17.75 13.61
N LEU A 175 8.65 -16.94 12.61
CA LEU A 175 10.02 -16.53 12.36
C LEU A 175 10.57 -15.68 13.53
N LYS A 176 9.77 -14.74 14.03
CA LYS A 176 10.07 -13.94 15.23
C LYS A 176 10.37 -14.84 16.43
N LYS A 177 9.47 -15.79 16.71
CA LYS A 177 9.65 -16.74 17.82
C LYS A 177 10.94 -17.55 17.68
N ASN A 178 11.26 -18.05 16.48
CA ASN A 178 12.48 -18.82 16.26
C ASN A 178 13.76 -17.98 16.41
N PHE A 179 13.73 -16.71 16.00
CA PHE A 179 14.86 -15.80 16.19
C PHE A 179 15.08 -15.49 17.67
N GLU A 180 13.98 -15.22 18.39
CA GLU A 180 13.99 -14.84 19.81
C GLU A 180 14.33 -15.99 20.77
N GLU A 181 14.49 -17.22 20.26
CA GLU A 181 15.06 -18.34 21.03
C GLU A 181 16.58 -18.18 21.25
N LYS A 182 17.28 -17.48 20.35
CA LYS A 182 18.74 -17.33 20.38
C LYS A 182 19.20 -15.88 20.48
N PHE A 183 18.44 -14.93 19.95
CA PHE A 183 18.81 -13.52 19.86
C PHE A 183 17.75 -12.62 20.51
N GLU A 184 18.12 -11.39 20.85
CA GLU A 184 17.16 -10.39 21.31
C GLU A 184 16.64 -9.55 20.13
N ASP A 185 15.42 -9.02 20.29
CA ASP A 185 14.80 -8.02 19.40
C ASP A 185 14.76 -8.38 17.90
N PHE A 186 13.87 -9.30 17.52
CA PHE A 186 13.67 -9.66 16.10
C PHE A 186 13.34 -8.48 15.20
N GLU A 187 12.56 -7.50 15.69
CA GLU A 187 12.15 -6.36 14.87
C GLU A 187 13.34 -5.48 14.48
N LEU A 188 14.31 -5.31 15.37
CA LEU A 188 15.55 -4.59 15.07
C LEU A 188 16.33 -5.27 13.93
N PHE A 189 16.40 -6.60 13.97
CA PHE A 189 16.99 -7.40 12.89
C PHE A 189 16.16 -7.31 11.59
N TRP A 190 14.84 -7.50 11.68
CA TRP A 190 13.94 -7.60 10.52
C TRP A 190 13.80 -6.30 9.75
N PHE A 191 13.98 -5.17 10.43
CA PHE A 191 13.95 -3.83 9.84
C PHE A 191 15.35 -3.24 9.60
N SER A 192 16.41 -4.00 9.86
CA SER A 192 17.78 -3.60 9.58
C SER A 192 18.03 -3.39 8.08
N LYS A 193 19.01 -2.54 7.73
CA LYS A 193 19.40 -2.28 6.33
C LYS A 193 19.70 -3.55 5.52
N PRO A 194 20.48 -4.54 6.05
CA PRO A 194 20.70 -5.81 5.36
C PRO A 194 19.40 -6.52 4.95
N ILE A 195 18.45 -6.67 5.87
CA ILE A 195 17.19 -7.38 5.59
C ILE A 195 16.30 -6.58 4.63
N GLN A 196 16.26 -5.26 4.74
CA GLN A 196 15.53 -4.42 3.79
C GLN A 196 16.09 -4.55 2.37
N GLN A 197 17.41 -4.55 2.22
CA GLN A 197 18.04 -4.76 0.92
C GLN A 197 17.68 -6.13 0.31
N LEU A 198 17.57 -7.18 1.14
CA LEU A 198 17.09 -8.48 0.67
C LEU A 198 15.62 -8.45 0.25
N LYS A 199 14.76 -7.71 0.96
CA LYS A 199 13.34 -7.53 0.60
C LYS A 199 13.16 -6.74 -0.69
N GLU A 200 13.86 -5.63 -0.83
CA GLU A 200 13.82 -4.77 -2.03
C GLU A 200 14.26 -5.50 -3.30
N ASN A 201 15.19 -6.45 -3.17
CA ASN A 201 15.68 -7.28 -4.28
C ASN A 201 14.89 -8.59 -4.46
N GLY A 202 13.79 -8.78 -3.72
CA GLY A 202 12.94 -9.97 -3.86
C GLY A 202 13.57 -11.28 -3.34
N VAL A 203 14.67 -11.21 -2.59
CA VAL A 203 15.24 -12.39 -1.91
C VAL A 203 14.26 -12.91 -0.85
N ILE A 204 13.64 -11.97 -0.12
CA ILE A 204 12.64 -12.21 0.93
C ILE A 204 11.35 -11.50 0.52
N LEU A 205 10.24 -12.22 0.49
CA LEU A 205 8.91 -11.65 0.27
C LEU A 205 8.06 -11.82 1.53
N SER A 206 7.31 -10.79 1.89
CA SER A 206 6.31 -10.81 2.96
C SER A 206 4.94 -10.58 2.34
N LEU A 207 4.05 -11.57 2.45
CA LEU A 207 2.68 -11.57 1.89
C LEU A 207 1.63 -11.32 2.98
#